data_AF-A0A5U9QNE7-F1
#
_entry.id   AF-A0A5U9QNE7-F1
#
_cell.length_a   1.000
_cell.length_b   1.000
_cell.length_c   1.000
_cell.angle_alpha   90.00
_cell.angle_beta   90.00
_cell.angle_gamma   90.00
#
_symmetry.space_group_name_H-M   'P 1'
#
loop_
_entity.id
_entity.type
_entity.pdbx_description
1 polymer ?
#
loop_
_entity_poly.entity_id
_entity_poly.type
_entity_poly.pdbx_seq_one_letter_code
_entity_poly.pdbx_strand_id
1 'polypeptide(L)'
;MMPEYGHALLCLALGVALLLSVYPLWGVARGDARMMASAGVFAWLLFICVAGAFFVLVHAFVVNDFTVAYVAGNSNTQLPVWYRVAATWGAHEGSLLLWVLLMSGWTLAVAV
;
A
#
# COMPACT_ATOMS: atom_id res chain seq x y z
N MET A 1 18.08 1.76 0.95
CA MET A 1 17.42 1.71 2.28
C MET A 1 15.97 2.21 2.26
N MET A 2 15.64 3.30 1.55
CA MET A 2 14.23 3.73 1.41
C MET A 2 13.32 2.66 0.77
N PRO A 3 13.69 2.02 -0.37
CA PRO A 3 12.88 0.96 -0.98
C PRO A 3 12.59 -0.23 -0.04
N GLU A 4 13.54 -0.58 0.82
CA GLU A 4 13.43 -1.67 1.78
C GLU A 4 12.35 -1.40 2.83
N TYR A 5 12.17 -0.14 3.26
CA TYR A 5 11.03 0.24 4.09
C TYR A 5 9.70 0.08 3.37
N GLY A 6 9.63 0.44 2.09
CA GLY A 6 8.45 0.21 1.26
C GLY A 6 8.08 -1.27 1.19
N HIS A 7 9.07 -2.14 1.00
CA HIS A 7 8.86 -3.59 1.00
C HIS A 7 8.39 -4.11 2.37
N ALA A 8 9.04 -3.67 3.46
CA ALA A 8 8.64 -4.04 4.82
C ALA A 8 7.19 -3.61 5.14
N LEU A 9 6.78 -2.42 4.68
CA LEU A 9 5.41 -1.94 4.81
C LEU A 9 4.41 -2.83 4.05
N LEU A 10 4.76 -3.33 2.86
CA LEU A 10 3.91 -4.28 2.13
C LEU A 10 3.80 -5.63 2.84
N CYS A 11 4.89 -6.13 3.43
CA CYS A 11 4.84 -7.35 4.25
C CYS A 11 3.93 -7.17 5.47
N LEU A 12 4.01 -6.01 6.14
CA LEU A 12 3.11 -5.66 7.25
C LEU A 12 1.66 -5.53 6.77
N ALA A 13 1.42 -4.86 5.64
CA ALA A 13 0.09 -4.73 5.04
C ALA A 13 -0.54 -6.10 4.76
N LEU A 14 0.24 -7.07 4.27
CA LEU A 14 -0.23 -8.44 4.07
C LEU A 14 -0.69 -9.09 5.39
N GLY A 15 0.12 -8.98 6.45
CA GLY A 15 -0.25 -9.50 7.77
C GLY A 15 -1.52 -8.85 8.33
N VAL A 16 -1.66 -7.52 8.19
CA VAL A 16 -2.85 -6.79 8.61
C VAL A 16 -4.06 -7.17 7.77
N ALA A 17 -3.92 -7.37 6.45
CA ALA A 17 -5.01 -7.80 5.58
C ALA A 17 -5.55 -9.18 5.97
N LEU A 18 -4.66 -10.13 6.31
CA LEU A 18 -5.05 -11.44 6.83
C LEU A 18 -5.82 -11.30 8.15
N LEU A 19 -5.31 -10.49 9.09
CA LEU A 19 -6.00 -10.23 10.36
C LEU A 19 -7.38 -9.57 10.16
N LEU A 20 -7.47 -8.55 9.31
CA LEU A 20 -8.71 -7.86 8.97
C LEU A 20 -9.73 -8.82 8.33
N SER A 21 -9.28 -9.75 7.50
CA SER A 21 -10.17 -10.73 6.86
C SER A 21 -10.69 -11.81 7.80
N VAL A 22 -9.94 -12.19 8.85
CA VAL A 22 -10.30 -13.34 9.70
C VAL A 22 -10.86 -12.92 11.06
N TYR A 23 -10.19 -12.00 11.76
CA TYR A 23 -10.46 -11.75 13.17
C TYR A 23 -11.81 -11.07 13.44
N PRO A 24 -12.21 -10.00 12.72
CA PRO A 24 -13.54 -9.41 12.86
C PRO A 24 -14.67 -10.37 12.46
N LEU A 25 -14.48 -11.19 11.41
CA LEU A 25 -15.46 -12.19 10.99
C LEU A 25 -15.66 -13.27 12.06
N TRP A 26 -14.59 -13.68 12.74
CA TRP A 26 -14.72 -14.56 13.89
C TRP A 26 -15.49 -13.88 15.03
N GLY A 27 -15.29 -12.58 15.23
CA GLY A 27 -16.11 -11.77 16.14
C GLY A 27 -17.61 -11.88 15.87
N VAL A 28 -18.00 -11.80 14.59
CA VAL A 28 -19.40 -11.98 14.16
C VAL A 28 -19.92 -13.37 14.54
N ALA A 29 -19.14 -14.42 14.26
CA ALA A 29 -19.54 -15.80 14.58
C ALA A 29 -19.70 -16.05 16.10
N ARG A 30 -18.96 -15.31 16.94
CA ARG A 30 -19.03 -15.38 18.41
C ARG A 30 -20.02 -14.40 19.05
N GLY A 31 -20.54 -13.44 18.30
CA GLY A 31 -21.33 -12.33 18.85
C GLY A 31 -20.52 -11.37 19.73
N ASP A 32 -19.19 -11.29 19.54
CA ASP A 32 -18.32 -10.41 20.32
C ASP A 32 -18.14 -9.05 19.62
N ALA A 33 -18.81 -8.03 20.17
CA ALA A 33 -18.76 -6.67 19.65
C ALA A 33 -17.35 -6.05 19.65
N ARG A 34 -16.46 -6.44 20.57
CA ARG A 34 -15.09 -5.91 20.62
C ARG A 34 -14.25 -6.47 19.47
N MET A 35 -14.40 -7.76 19.18
CA MET A 35 -13.73 -8.38 18.04
C MET A 35 -14.23 -7.78 16.73
N MET A 36 -15.53 -7.52 16.59
CA MET A 36 -16.09 -6.85 15.42
C MET A 36 -15.55 -5.41 15.24
N ALA A 37 -15.49 -4.63 16.33
CA ALA A 37 -14.99 -3.25 16.31
C ALA A 37 -13.51 -3.13 15.91
N SER A 38 -12.71 -4.20 16.05
CA SER A 38 -11.30 -4.19 15.63
C SER A 38 -11.10 -3.99 14.11
N ALA A 39 -12.14 -4.22 13.30
CA ALA A 39 -12.10 -4.01 11.85
C ALA A 39 -11.66 -2.58 11.48
N GLY A 40 -12.13 -1.56 12.23
CA GLY A 40 -11.76 -0.17 11.98
C GLY A 40 -10.27 0.11 12.19
N VAL A 41 -9.69 -0.44 13.26
CA VAL A 41 -8.25 -0.29 13.55
C VAL A 41 -7.41 -0.98 12.48
N PHE A 42 -7.78 -2.20 12.08
CA PHE A 42 -7.06 -2.92 11.04
C PHE A 42 -7.22 -2.26 9.66
N ALA A 43 -8.36 -1.67 9.33
CA ALA A 43 -8.56 -0.91 8.10
C ALA A 43 -7.62 0.32 8.04
N TRP A 44 -7.49 1.05 9.15
CA TRP A 44 -6.51 2.14 9.28
C TRP A 44 -5.08 1.67 9.09
N LEU A 45 -4.69 0.59 9.79
CA LEU A 45 -3.34 0.03 9.69
C LEU A 45 -3.02 -0.44 8.26
N LEU A 46 -3.97 -1.10 7.59
CA LEU A 46 -3.82 -1.55 6.21
C LEU A 46 -3.59 -0.36 5.27
N PHE A 47 -4.45 0.66 5.35
CA PHE A 47 -4.35 1.84 4.49
C PHE A 47 -3.03 2.58 4.70
N ILE A 48 -2.61 2.82 5.95
CA ILE A 48 -1.36 3.53 6.25
C ILE A 48 -0.15 2.76 5.71
N CYS A 49 -0.12 1.43 5.86
CA CYS A 49 0.99 0.62 5.34
C CYS A 49 1.07 0.67 3.81
N VAL A 50 -0.07 0.50 3.13
CA VAL A 50 -0.14 0.55 1.66
C VAL A 50 0.19 1.95 1.12
N ALA A 51 -0.37 3.00 1.72
CA ALA A 51 -0.08 4.38 1.36
C ALA A 51 1.39 4.73 1.58
N GLY A 52 1.96 4.33 2.72
CA GLY A 52 3.39 4.50 2.99
C GLY A 52 4.27 3.83 1.95
N ALA A 53 3.98 2.57 1.60
CA ALA A 53 4.71 1.86 0.55
C ALA A 53 4.60 2.55 -0.82
N PHE A 54 3.41 3.02 -1.18
CA PHE A 54 3.20 3.76 -2.42
C PHE A 54 3.97 5.08 -2.46
N PHE A 55 3.97 5.86 -1.37
CA PHE A 55 4.75 7.11 -1.31
C PHE A 55 6.26 6.88 -1.34
N VAL A 56 6.75 5.79 -0.73
CA VAL A 56 8.16 5.38 -0.87
C VAL A 56 8.49 5.08 -2.33
N LEU A 57 7.61 4.40 -3.07
CA LEU A 57 7.79 4.14 -4.50
C LEU A 57 7.79 5.44 -5.31
N VAL A 58 6.85 6.36 -5.04
CA VAL A 58 6.81 7.68 -5.69
C VAL A 58 8.11 8.43 -5.46
N HIS A 59 8.62 8.44 -4.23
CA HIS A 59 9.90 9.06 -3.90
C HIS A 59 11.04 8.43 -4.72
N ALA A 60 11.10 7.10 -4.84
CA ALA A 60 12.13 6.41 -5.62
C ALA A 60 12.14 6.85 -7.10
N PHE A 61 10.98 7.07 -7.73
CA PHE A 61 10.89 7.64 -9.08
C PHE A 61 11.30 9.12 -9.14
N VAL A 62 10.90 9.92 -8.15
CA VAL A 62 11.22 11.36 -8.08
C VAL A 62 12.71 11.60 -7.90
N VAL A 63 13.44 10.72 -7.24
CA VAL A 63 14.90 10.81 -7.10
C VAL A 63 15.67 9.99 -8.14
N ASN A 64 14.97 9.27 -9.02
CA ASN A 64 15.57 8.33 -9.99
C ASN A 64 16.49 7.31 -9.31
N ASP A 65 16.00 6.65 -8.26
CA ASP A 65 16.75 5.59 -7.60
C ASP A 65 16.85 4.35 -8.49
N PHE A 66 17.87 4.32 -9.36
CA PHE A 66 18.11 3.22 -10.30
C PHE A 66 18.64 1.94 -9.65
N THR A 67 18.86 1.93 -8.32
CA THR A 67 19.14 0.67 -7.61
C THR A 67 17.89 -0.22 -7.56
N VAL A 68 16.70 0.37 -7.70
CA VAL A 68 15.44 -0.34 -7.81
C VAL A 68 15.20 -0.71 -9.27
N ALA A 69 15.17 -2.01 -9.56
CA ALA A 69 14.97 -2.54 -10.93
C ALA A 69 13.70 -1.98 -11.59
N TYR A 70 12.62 -1.82 -10.84
CA TYR A 70 11.38 -1.23 -11.33
C TYR A 70 11.54 0.23 -11.78
N VAL A 71 12.30 1.05 -11.04
CA VAL A 71 12.59 2.45 -11.42
C VAL A 71 13.53 2.50 -12.63
N ALA A 72 14.56 1.64 -12.66
CA ALA A 72 15.50 1.54 -13.77
C ALA A 72 14.84 1.12 -15.09
N GLY A 73 13.80 0.28 -15.03
CA GLY A 73 13.05 -0.16 -16.21
C GLY A 73 12.00 0.85 -16.71
N ASN A 74 11.56 1.80 -15.88
CA ASN A 74 10.38 2.65 -16.16
C ASN A 74 10.64 4.16 -16.04
N SER A 75 11.86 4.60 -15.73
CA SER A 75 12.25 6.02 -15.63
C SER A 75 13.59 6.29 -16.30
N ASN A 76 13.87 7.58 -16.58
CA ASN A 76 15.16 8.07 -17.05
C ASN A 76 15.44 9.48 -16.51
N THR A 77 16.70 9.93 -16.58
CA THR A 77 17.13 11.20 -16.00
C THR A 77 16.63 12.45 -16.71
N GLN A 78 16.21 12.32 -17.98
CA GLN A 78 15.71 13.43 -18.81
C GLN A 78 14.19 13.63 -18.67
N LEU A 79 13.48 12.70 -18.01
CA LEU A 79 12.04 12.79 -17.78
C LEU A 79 11.71 13.89 -16.74
N PRO A 80 10.81 14.84 -17.08
CA PRO A 80 10.31 15.81 -16.12
C PRO A 80 9.66 15.12 -14.92
N VAL A 81 9.74 15.74 -13.73
CA VAL A 81 9.27 15.16 -12.46
C VAL A 81 7.85 14.63 -12.54
N TRP A 82 6.92 15.38 -13.17
CA TRP A 82 5.52 14.99 -13.29
C TRP A 82 5.32 13.68 -14.05
N TYR A 83 6.11 13.44 -15.11
CA TYR A 83 6.09 12.20 -15.85
C TYR A 83 6.72 11.05 -15.05
N ARG A 84 7.71 11.34 -14.21
CA ARG A 84 8.29 10.33 -13.30
C ARG A 84 7.30 9.90 -12.22
N VAL A 85 6.51 10.83 -11.70
CA VAL A 85 5.39 10.50 -10.80
C VAL A 85 4.36 9.64 -11.54
N ALA A 86 3.94 10.02 -12.74
CA ALA A 86 3.01 9.21 -13.54
C ALA A 86 3.56 7.81 -13.88
N ALA A 87 4.87 7.68 -14.08
CA ALA A 87 5.53 6.40 -14.35
C ALA A 87 5.42 5.42 -13.17
N THR A 88 5.22 5.90 -11.94
CA THR A 88 5.13 5.03 -10.75
C THR A 88 3.99 4.01 -10.88
N TRP A 89 2.87 4.38 -11.48
CA TRP A 89 1.71 3.51 -11.75
C TRP A 89 1.47 3.24 -13.24
N GLY A 90 2.40 3.63 -14.11
CA GLY A 90 2.28 3.46 -15.56
C GLY A 90 2.53 2.01 -16.04
N ALA A 91 3.28 1.23 -15.27
CA ALA A 91 3.58 -0.18 -15.56
C ALA A 91 2.73 -1.14 -14.71
N HIS A 92 2.80 -2.43 -15.04
CA HIS A 92 1.96 -3.46 -14.44
C HIS A 92 2.09 -3.58 -12.91
N GLU A 93 3.30 -3.58 -12.37
CA GLU A 93 3.52 -3.70 -10.93
C GLU A 93 3.05 -2.46 -10.16
N GLY A 94 3.28 -1.28 -10.72
CA GLY A 94 2.86 -0.02 -10.13
C GLY A 94 1.35 0.18 -10.16
N SER A 95 0.69 -0.20 -11.25
CA SER A 95 -0.76 -0.11 -11.35
C SER A 95 -1.46 -1.05 -10.36
N LEU A 96 -0.89 -2.24 -10.11
CA LEU A 96 -1.35 -3.12 -9.04
C LEU A 96 -1.25 -2.45 -7.66
N LEU A 97 -0.12 -1.81 -7.34
CA LEU A 97 0.04 -1.12 -6.06
C LEU A 97 -0.94 0.05 -5.91
N LEU A 98 -1.14 0.84 -6.98
CA LEU A 98 -2.17 1.89 -7.02
C LEU A 98 -3.57 1.31 -6.78
N TRP A 99 -3.87 0.15 -7.36
CA TRP A 99 -5.17 -0.49 -7.19
C TRP A 99 -5.39 -0.95 -5.75
N VAL A 100 -4.37 -1.54 -5.12
CA VAL A 100 -4.41 -1.90 -3.69
C VAL A 100 -4.56 -0.66 -2.81
N LEU A 101 -3.92 0.47 -3.16
CA LEU A 101 -4.10 1.74 -2.47
C LEU A 101 -5.55 2.20 -2.51
N LEU A 102 -6.18 2.20 -3.69
CA LEU A 102 -7.58 2.59 -3.84
C LEU A 102 -8.53 1.66 -3.07
N MET A 103 -8.30 0.34 -3.13
CA MET A 103 -9.12 -0.65 -2.42
C MET A 103 -8.96 -0.54 -0.89
N SER A 104 -7.75 -0.31 -0.40
CA SER A 104 -7.51 -0.06 1.03
C SER A 104 -8.13 1.26 1.50
N GLY A 105 -8.12 2.30 0.65
CA GLY A 105 -8.81 3.56 0.91
C GLY A 105 -10.32 3.40 1.00
N TRP A 106 -10.93 2.62 0.10
CA TRP A 106 -12.35 2.26 0.20
C TRP A 106 -12.66 1.45 1.46
N THR A 107 -11.82 0.46 1.78
CA THR A 107 -11.95 -0.34 3.01
C THR A 107 -11.96 0.54 4.26
N LEU A 108 -11.06 1.52 4.32
CA LEU A 108 -11.02 2.50 5.40
C LEU A 108 -12.26 3.38 5.43
N ALA A 109 -12.69 3.91 4.28
CA ALA A 109 -13.84 4.80 4.17
C ALA A 109 -15.15 4.14 4.62
N VAL A 110 -15.30 2.83 4.43
CA VAL A 110 -16.47 2.05 4.87
C VAL A 110 -16.39 1.67 6.36
N ALA A 111 -15.18 1.58 6.91
CA ALA A 111 -14.97 1.16 8.30
C ALA A 111 -15.13 2.29 9.34
N VAL A 112 -15.17 3.55 8.88
CA VAL A 112 -15.39 4.77 9.68
C VAL A 112 -16.84 5.21 9.56
#